data_AF-A0A5J5CZH5-F1
#
_entry.id   AF-A0A5J5CZH5-F1
#
_cell.length_a   1.000
_cell.length_b   1.000
_cell.length_c   1.000
_cell.angle_alpha   90.00
_cell.angle_beta   90.00
_cell.angle_gamma   90.00
#
_symmetry.space_group_name_H-M   'P 1'
#
loop_
_entity.id
_entity.type
_entity.pdbx_description
1 polymer ?
#
loop_
_entity_poly.entity_id
_entity_poly.type
_entity_poly.pdbx_seq_one_letter_code
_entity_poly.pdbx_strand_id
1 'polypeptide(L)'
;MDTGLTQAKKQLGDEMLLRVDLENRCQSMTEEMAFRKSMLEEEVKEARQRYESRLVEVDSGRKEEYEYKLTQALTDMRAQNEEQIKMYKDNMESTYVAKLDDLRRLAEMNGASANMSREELRESSLRMESLSTQLAAMQKEGKRKRVDVEEQEASSSVSIAHSASATGPICINEIDTDGKFICLHNTGEEDQAMVGYEMVKTIGNAAATYKFTPKYVLKAGQKVTEVAKRTTAYNTALEEQDEEDDNGVEASEEAHFHLQEDPRTAKRGCSIM
;
A
#
# COMPACT_ATOMS: atom_id res chain seq x y z
N MET A 1 25.65 96.73 133.80
CA MET A 1 25.99 96.73 132.36
C MET A 1 26.49 95.35 131.93
N ASP A 2 27.38 94.70 132.70
CA ASP A 2 28.02 93.43 132.28
C ASP A 2 27.12 92.19 132.23
N THR A 3 26.09 92.10 133.09
CA THR A 3 25.16 90.96 133.14
C THR A 3 24.21 90.87 131.93
N GLY A 4 23.82 92.00 131.35
CA GLY A 4 23.01 92.03 130.13
C GLY A 4 23.82 91.62 128.89
N LEU A 5 25.10 92.01 128.85
CA LEU A 5 26.01 91.64 127.77
C LEU A 5 26.29 90.13 127.75
N THR A 6 26.43 89.49 128.91
CA THR A 6 26.65 88.04 128.99
C THR A 6 25.41 87.24 128.58
N GLN A 7 24.21 87.68 128.96
CA GLN A 7 22.95 87.05 128.54
C GLN A 7 22.72 87.17 127.02
N ALA A 8 22.95 88.34 126.44
CA ALA A 8 22.84 88.56 125.00
C ALA A 8 23.83 87.70 124.19
N LYS A 9 25.07 87.53 124.68
CA LYS A 9 26.06 86.63 124.06
C LYS A 9 25.62 85.17 124.10
N LYS A 10 25.03 84.71 125.21
CA LYS A 10 24.50 83.35 125.32
C LYS A 10 23.34 83.14 124.36
N GLN A 11 22.37 84.06 124.34
CA GLN A 11 21.22 84.00 123.42
C GLN A 11 21.67 83.98 121.96
N LEU A 12 22.66 84.81 121.59
CA LEU A 12 23.24 84.79 120.25
C LEU A 12 23.88 83.43 119.93
N GLY A 13 24.61 82.82 120.88
CA GLY A 13 25.21 81.51 120.71
C GLY A 13 24.16 80.39 120.53
N ASP A 14 23.11 80.39 121.34
CA ASP A 14 22.00 79.44 121.26
C ASP A 14 21.24 79.58 119.92
N GLU A 15 20.99 80.81 119.49
CA GLU A 15 20.36 81.10 118.19
C GLU A 15 21.25 80.72 117.00
N MET A 16 22.56 80.96 117.09
CA MET A 16 23.52 80.52 116.06
C MET A 16 23.55 79.00 115.93
N LEU A 17 23.52 78.26 117.05
CA LEU A 17 23.46 76.81 117.04
C LEU A 17 22.15 76.32 116.41
N LEU A 18 21.01 76.89 116.83
CA LEU A 18 19.70 76.55 116.27
C LEU A 18 19.63 76.82 114.76
N ARG A 19 20.21 77.94 114.29
CA ARG A 19 20.28 78.27 112.87
C ARG A 19 21.06 77.20 112.09
N VAL A 20 22.22 76.79 112.61
CA VAL A 20 23.05 75.74 111.99
C VAL A 20 22.31 74.39 111.96
N ASP A 21 21.62 74.02 113.04
CA ASP A 21 20.84 72.77 113.10
C ASP A 21 19.70 72.76 112.08
N LEU A 22 19.00 73.89 111.92
CA LEU A 22 17.95 74.05 110.91
C LEU A 22 18.53 74.05 109.48
N GLU A 23 19.65 74.72 109.24
CA GLU A 23 20.36 74.69 107.95
C GLU A 23 20.76 73.27 107.57
N ASN A 24 21.35 72.50 108.49
CA ASN A 24 21.71 71.10 108.28
C ASN A 24 20.48 70.24 107.95
N ARG A 25 19.37 70.42 108.68
CA ARG A 25 18.13 69.69 108.41
C ARG A 25 17.54 70.04 107.05
N CYS A 26 17.53 71.32 106.68
CA CYS A 26 17.08 71.77 105.36
C CYS A 26 17.95 71.18 104.24
N GLN A 27 19.27 71.12 104.44
CA GLN A 27 20.19 70.49 103.51
C GLN A 27 19.91 69.00 103.37
N SER A 28 19.81 68.24 104.48
CA SER A 28 19.50 66.81 104.44
C SER A 28 18.17 66.52 103.75
N MET A 29 17.13 67.31 104.01
CA MET A 29 15.84 67.16 103.32
C MET A 29 15.95 67.45 101.82
N THR A 30 16.77 68.42 101.42
CA THR A 30 16.99 68.76 100.01
C THR A 30 17.70 67.63 99.28
N GLU A 31 18.75 67.08 99.89
CA GLU A 31 19.49 65.93 99.37
C GLU A 31 18.59 64.68 99.29
N GLU A 32 17.76 64.42 100.30
CA GLU A 32 16.81 63.32 100.27
C GLU A 32 15.76 63.46 99.15
N MET A 33 15.24 64.67 98.94
CA MET A 33 14.30 64.94 97.85
C MET A 33 14.96 64.79 96.47
N ALA A 34 16.21 65.25 96.33
CA ALA A 34 16.98 65.07 95.10
C ALA A 34 17.26 63.59 94.81
N PHE A 35 17.62 62.81 95.84
CA PHE A 35 17.83 61.38 95.74
C PHE A 35 16.54 60.65 95.31
N ARG A 36 15.41 60.92 95.99
CA ARG A 36 14.12 60.31 95.65
C ARG A 36 13.68 60.67 94.23
N LYS A 37 13.89 61.92 93.81
CA LYS A 37 13.61 62.36 92.44
C LYS A 37 14.43 61.56 91.41
N SER A 38 15.74 61.44 91.62
CA SER A 38 16.62 60.67 90.74
C SER A 38 16.25 59.19 90.71
N MET A 39 15.85 58.61 91.85
CA MET A 39 15.40 57.21 91.91
C MET A 39 14.13 57.00 91.08
N LEU A 40 13.11 57.84 91.26
CA LEU A 40 11.86 57.76 90.49
C LEU A 40 12.07 58.00 88.99
N GLU A 41 12.99 58.90 88.63
CA GLU A 41 13.37 59.13 87.23
C GLU A 41 13.97 57.86 86.60
N GLU A 42 14.86 57.17 87.31
CA GLU A 42 15.45 55.92 86.81
C GLU A 42 14.40 54.79 86.76
N GLU A 43 13.51 54.67 87.75
CA GLU A 43 12.41 53.69 87.71
C GLU A 43 11.48 53.89 86.51
N VAL A 44 11.13 55.14 86.20
CA VAL A 44 10.31 55.48 85.02
C VAL A 44 11.06 55.16 83.73
N LYS A 45 12.36 55.42 83.68
CA LYS A 45 13.21 55.12 82.53
C LYS A 45 13.33 53.61 82.30
N GLU A 46 13.57 52.84 83.35
CA GLU A 46 13.59 51.38 83.27
C GLU A 46 12.23 50.81 82.85
N ALA A 47 11.14 51.33 83.41
CA ALA A 47 9.80 50.92 83.01
C ALA A 47 9.57 51.16 81.50
N ARG A 48 9.90 52.37 81.01
CA ARG A 48 9.80 52.71 79.58
C ARG A 48 10.64 51.78 78.71
N GLN A 49 11.89 51.53 79.10
CA GLN A 49 12.78 50.65 78.35
C GLN A 49 12.22 49.22 78.27
N ARG A 50 11.69 48.68 79.37
CA ARG A 50 11.03 47.35 79.37
C ARG A 50 9.82 47.31 78.45
N TYR A 51 9.00 48.36 78.45
CA TYR A 51 7.84 48.46 77.55
C TYR A 51 8.25 48.53 76.09
N GLU A 52 9.27 49.33 75.76
CA GLU A 52 9.78 49.49 74.40
C GLU A 52 10.40 48.20 73.88
N SER A 53 11.22 47.51 74.67
CA SER A 53 11.78 46.20 74.30
C SER A 53 10.68 45.17 74.02
N ARG A 54 9.68 45.06 74.90
CA ARG A 54 8.57 44.13 74.70
C ARG A 54 7.74 44.45 73.45
N LEU A 55 7.55 45.73 73.14
CA LEU A 55 6.83 46.15 71.94
C LEU A 55 7.59 45.73 70.67
N VAL A 56 8.89 45.99 70.62
CA VAL A 56 9.74 45.61 69.48
C VAL A 56 9.81 44.09 69.29
N GLU A 57 9.88 43.31 70.37
CA GLU A 57 9.86 41.84 70.30
C GLU A 57 8.56 41.31 69.70
N VAL A 58 7.40 41.84 70.13
CA VAL A 58 6.09 41.43 69.60
C VAL A 58 5.96 41.81 68.13
N ASP A 59 6.37 43.03 67.76
CA ASP A 59 6.31 43.50 66.38
C ASP A 59 7.27 42.70 65.46
N SER A 60 8.48 42.38 65.94
CA SER A 60 9.43 41.53 65.22
C SER A 60 8.89 40.12 65.03
N GLY A 61 8.33 39.52 66.07
CA GLY A 61 7.74 38.18 66.00
C GLY A 61 6.58 38.12 64.99
N ARG A 62 5.69 39.13 65.00
CA ARG A 62 4.59 39.19 64.02
C ARG A 62 5.09 39.32 62.58
N LYS A 63 6.18 40.09 62.37
CA LYS A 63 6.81 40.24 61.07
C LYS A 63 7.40 38.91 60.60
N GLU A 64 8.16 38.21 61.45
CA GLU A 64 8.75 36.90 61.12
C GLU A 64 7.69 35.86 60.79
N GLU A 65 6.59 35.79 61.56
CA GLU A 65 5.48 34.88 61.25
C GLU A 65 4.82 35.16 59.90
N TYR A 66 4.65 36.44 59.57
CA TYR A 66 4.10 36.84 58.28
C TYR A 66 5.03 36.48 57.13
N GLU A 67 6.32 36.79 57.27
CA GLU A 67 7.35 36.44 56.27
C GLU A 67 7.47 34.92 56.08
N TYR A 68 7.41 34.15 57.18
CA TYR A 68 7.39 32.70 57.14
C TYR A 68 6.17 32.16 56.39
N LYS A 69 4.95 32.62 56.73
CA LYS A 69 3.71 32.18 56.05
C LYS A 69 3.71 32.54 54.56
N LEU A 70 4.20 33.73 54.22
CA LEU A 70 4.32 34.17 52.83
C LEU A 70 5.34 33.31 52.06
N THR A 71 6.51 33.06 52.66
CA THR A 71 7.56 32.24 52.05
C THR A 71 7.10 30.80 51.87
N GLN A 72 6.39 30.24 52.86
CA GLN A 72 5.81 28.91 52.78
C GLN A 72 4.79 28.83 51.64
N ALA A 73 3.83 29.76 51.57
CA ALA A 73 2.83 29.78 50.49
C ALA A 73 3.46 29.91 49.10
N LEU A 74 4.51 30.73 48.95
CA LEU A 74 5.25 30.85 47.69
C LEU A 74 5.98 29.56 47.33
N THR A 75 6.53 28.87 48.32
CA THR A 75 7.23 27.59 48.12
C THR A 75 6.24 26.50 47.71
N ASP A 76 5.08 26.43 48.36
CA ASP A 76 4.03 25.48 48.04
C ASP A 76 3.48 25.71 46.62
N MET A 77 3.24 26.97 46.23
CA MET A 77 2.81 27.32 44.87
C MET A 77 3.86 26.96 43.82
N ARG A 78 5.15 27.13 44.12
CA ARG A 78 6.24 26.69 43.22
C ARG A 78 6.26 25.18 43.07
N ALA A 79 6.17 24.44 44.18
CA ALA A 79 6.13 22.98 44.16
C ALA A 79 4.95 22.45 43.34
N GLN A 80 3.76 23.05 43.50
CA GLN A 80 2.58 22.69 42.69
C GLN A 80 2.79 22.97 41.19
N ASN A 81 3.37 24.12 40.84
CA ASN A 81 3.65 24.44 39.44
C ASN A 81 4.68 23.48 38.83
N GLU A 82 5.73 23.12 39.59
CA GLU A 82 6.73 22.14 39.17
C GLU A 82 6.11 20.75 38.97
N GLU A 83 5.21 20.32 39.86
CA GLU A 83 4.47 19.08 39.72
C GLU A 83 3.56 19.08 38.50
N GLN A 84 2.83 20.18 38.24
CA GLN A 84 2.03 20.31 37.02
C GLN A 84 2.88 20.21 35.76
N ILE A 85 3.99 20.95 35.69
CA ILE A 85 4.92 20.89 34.54
C ILE A 85 5.45 19.47 34.35
N LYS A 86 5.81 18.79 35.44
CA LYS A 86 6.27 17.41 35.40
C LYS A 86 5.18 16.48 34.85
N MET A 87 3.94 16.57 35.35
CA MET A 87 2.83 15.77 34.84
C MET A 87 2.57 16.02 33.35
N TYR A 88 2.58 17.28 32.91
CA TYR A 88 2.42 17.61 31.49
C TYR A 88 3.53 17.01 30.63
N LYS A 89 4.77 17.09 31.10
CA LYS A 89 5.93 16.52 30.41
C LYS A 89 5.82 14.99 30.34
N ASP A 90 5.56 14.33 31.46
CA ASP A 90 5.45 12.86 31.54
C ASP A 90 4.31 12.34 30.64
N ASN A 91 3.16 13.02 30.63
CA ASN A 91 2.04 12.67 29.74
C ASN A 91 2.39 12.83 28.26
N MET A 92 3.11 13.90 27.92
CA MET A 92 3.55 14.15 26.55
C MET A 92 4.56 13.08 26.11
N GLU A 93 5.56 12.78 26.95
CA GLU A 93 6.55 11.74 26.71
C GLU A 93 5.90 10.37 26.57
N SER A 94 4.97 10.00 27.47
CA SER A 94 4.22 8.75 27.40
C SER A 94 3.45 8.62 26.08
N THR A 95 2.84 9.72 25.59
CA THR A 95 2.12 9.73 24.31
C THR A 95 3.07 9.52 23.13
N TYR A 96 4.24 10.13 23.15
CA TYR A 96 5.24 9.95 22.09
C TYR A 96 5.85 8.56 22.09
N VAL A 97 6.13 8.00 23.27
CA VAL A 97 6.59 6.62 23.41
C VAL A 97 5.57 5.65 22.82
N ALA A 98 4.29 5.80 23.17
CA ALA A 98 3.23 4.97 22.61
C ALA A 98 3.15 5.06 21.07
N LYS A 99 3.23 6.27 20.50
CA LYS A 99 3.25 6.46 19.04
C LYS A 99 4.47 5.81 18.37
N LEU A 100 5.64 5.91 19.00
CA LEU A 100 6.86 5.29 18.47
C LEU A 100 6.75 3.76 18.48
N ASP A 101 6.20 3.19 19.55
CA ASP A 101 6.00 1.74 19.66
C ASP A 101 4.95 1.24 18.67
N ASP A 102 3.87 1.99 18.45
CA ASP A 102 2.89 1.69 17.39
C ASP A 102 3.53 1.68 16.00
N LEU A 103 4.35 2.69 15.68
CA LEU A 103 5.06 2.76 14.40
C LEU A 103 6.08 1.63 14.23
N ARG A 104 6.81 1.27 15.30
CA ARG A 104 7.72 0.12 15.31
C ARG A 104 6.97 -1.17 15.01
N ARG A 105 5.85 -1.41 15.70
CA ARG A 105 5.01 -2.60 15.51
C ARG A 105 4.46 -2.67 14.09
N LEU A 106 4.02 -1.55 13.52
CA LEU A 106 3.58 -1.49 12.12
C LEU A 106 4.72 -1.80 11.14
N ALA A 107 5.92 -1.27 11.38
CA ALA A 107 7.09 -1.55 10.56
C ALA A 107 7.51 -3.03 10.64
N GLU A 108 7.48 -3.62 11.82
CA GLU A 108 7.73 -5.06 12.03
C GLU A 108 6.71 -5.92 11.29
N MET A 109 5.42 -5.61 11.40
CA MET A 109 4.35 -6.36 10.72
C MET A 109 4.48 -6.25 9.19
N ASN A 110 4.74 -5.05 8.67
CA ASN A 110 4.98 -4.83 7.24
C ASN A 110 6.24 -5.57 6.76
N GLY A 111 7.32 -5.55 7.55
CA GLY A 111 8.55 -6.28 7.26
C GLY A 111 8.31 -7.80 7.23
N ALA A 112 7.57 -8.33 8.20
CA ALA A 112 7.18 -9.73 8.24
C ALA A 112 6.33 -10.14 7.03
N SER A 113 5.33 -9.33 6.67
CA SER A 113 4.51 -9.56 5.48
C SER A 113 5.33 -9.51 4.19
N ALA A 114 6.20 -8.53 4.04
CA ALA A 114 7.06 -8.40 2.85
C ALA A 114 8.05 -9.57 2.73
N ASN A 115 8.59 -10.04 3.86
CA ASN A 115 9.44 -11.23 3.90
C ASN A 115 8.65 -12.49 3.52
N MET A 116 7.42 -12.64 4.01
CA MET A 116 6.54 -13.75 3.64
C MET A 116 6.28 -13.78 2.13
N SER A 117 5.87 -12.65 1.54
CA SER A 117 5.63 -12.56 0.09
C SER A 117 6.90 -12.81 -0.73
N ARG A 118 8.07 -12.35 -0.25
CA ARG A 118 9.36 -12.66 -0.90
C ARG A 118 9.67 -14.15 -0.86
N GLU A 119 9.39 -14.81 0.26
CA GLU A 119 9.63 -16.25 0.41
C GLU A 119 8.67 -17.08 -0.47
N GLU A 120 7.38 -16.73 -0.52
CA GLU A 120 6.42 -17.36 -1.43
C GLU A 120 6.81 -17.20 -2.90
N LEU A 121 7.26 -16.00 -3.29
CA LEU A 121 7.73 -15.75 -4.66
C LEU A 121 9.01 -16.54 -4.98
N ARG A 122 9.92 -16.66 -4.01
CA ARG A 122 11.13 -17.49 -4.13
C ARG A 122 10.75 -18.95 -4.33
N GLU A 123 9.83 -19.48 -3.54
CA GLU A 123 9.35 -20.86 -3.66
C GLU A 123 8.65 -21.11 -5.01
N SER A 124 7.77 -20.20 -5.42
CA SER A 124 7.11 -20.25 -6.73
C SER A 124 8.11 -20.24 -7.88
N SER A 125 9.15 -19.39 -7.80
CA SER A 125 10.22 -19.33 -8.80
C SER A 125 10.97 -20.66 -8.92
N LEU A 126 11.30 -21.29 -7.79
CA LEU A 126 11.92 -22.62 -7.79
C LEU A 126 11.01 -23.71 -8.38
N ARG A 127 9.70 -23.65 -8.10
CA ARG A 127 8.73 -24.57 -8.71
C ARG A 127 8.63 -24.35 -10.22
N MET A 128 8.59 -23.10 -10.68
CA MET A 128 8.58 -22.76 -12.12
C MET A 128 9.85 -23.24 -12.81
N GLU A 129 11.02 -23.05 -12.19
CA GLU A 129 12.29 -23.54 -12.72
C GLU A 129 12.26 -25.07 -12.85
N SER A 130 11.83 -25.78 -11.79
CA SER A 130 11.67 -27.24 -11.83
C SER A 130 10.74 -27.70 -12.95
N LEU A 131 9.54 -27.13 -13.07
CA LEU A 131 8.59 -27.47 -14.14
C LEU A 131 9.14 -27.13 -15.54
N SER A 132 9.86 -26.02 -15.67
CA SER A 132 10.51 -25.63 -16.93
C SER A 132 11.56 -26.65 -17.35
N THR A 133 12.37 -27.15 -16.41
CA THR A 133 13.33 -28.22 -16.70
C THR A 133 12.64 -29.53 -17.13
N GLN A 134 11.54 -29.90 -16.49
CA GLN A 134 10.74 -31.08 -16.87
C GLN A 134 10.12 -30.91 -18.27
N LEU A 135 9.55 -29.75 -18.58
CA LEU A 135 9.02 -29.44 -19.91
C LEU A 135 10.11 -29.50 -20.99
N ALA A 136 11.30 -28.96 -20.71
CA ALA A 136 12.42 -29.03 -21.63
C ALA A 136 12.85 -30.50 -21.88
N ALA A 137 12.87 -31.33 -20.85
CA ALA A 137 13.14 -32.76 -20.98
C ALA A 137 12.08 -33.48 -21.84
N MET A 138 10.79 -33.23 -21.58
CA MET A 138 9.67 -33.78 -22.34
C MET A 138 9.67 -33.33 -23.79
N GLN A 139 9.95 -32.06 -24.07
CA GLN A 139 10.08 -31.54 -25.44
C GLN A 139 11.24 -32.20 -26.18
N LYS A 140 12.38 -32.40 -25.52
CA LYS A 140 13.53 -33.11 -26.10
C LYS A 140 13.16 -34.56 -26.44
N GLU A 141 12.41 -35.23 -25.58
CA GLU A 141 11.91 -36.58 -25.82
C GLU A 141 10.89 -36.62 -26.97
N GLY A 142 9.98 -35.64 -27.03
CA GLY A 142 9.01 -35.51 -28.13
C GLY A 142 9.68 -35.24 -29.47
N LYS A 143 10.74 -34.42 -29.51
CA LYS A 143 11.55 -34.21 -30.72
C LYS A 143 12.23 -35.50 -31.19
N ARG A 144 12.80 -36.29 -30.26
CA ARG A 144 13.38 -37.61 -30.60
C ARG A 144 12.34 -38.53 -31.24
N LYS A 145 11.18 -38.67 -30.61
CA LYS A 145 10.09 -39.53 -31.13
C LYS A 145 9.62 -39.10 -32.53
N ARG A 146 9.59 -37.80 -32.84
CA ARG A 146 9.22 -37.32 -34.19
C ARG A 146 10.26 -37.71 -35.25
N VAL A 147 11.55 -37.59 -34.92
CA VAL A 147 12.63 -38.01 -35.81
C VAL A 147 12.55 -39.51 -36.09
N ASP A 148 12.32 -40.33 -35.05
CA ASP A 148 12.16 -41.78 -35.22
C ASP A 148 10.99 -42.13 -36.17
N VAL A 149 9.87 -41.37 -36.10
CA VAL A 149 8.71 -41.58 -36.99
C VAL A 149 9.01 -41.20 -38.45
N GLU A 150 9.71 -40.08 -38.68
CA GLU A 150 10.07 -39.61 -40.01
C GLU A 150 11.02 -40.58 -40.75
N GLU A 151 11.97 -41.18 -40.02
CA GLU A 151 12.83 -42.25 -40.57
C GLU A 151 12.03 -43.50 -40.96
N GLN A 152 10.94 -43.79 -40.26
CA GLN A 152 10.14 -45.00 -40.49
C GLN A 152 9.16 -44.85 -41.66
N GLU A 153 8.64 -43.65 -41.90
CA GLU A 153 7.80 -43.34 -43.07
C GLU A 153 8.59 -43.32 -44.39
N ALA A 154 9.86 -42.86 -44.36
CA ALA A 154 10.74 -42.85 -45.53
C ALA A 154 11.05 -44.25 -46.10
N SER A 155 10.78 -45.34 -45.35
CA SER A 155 11.00 -46.72 -45.80
C SER A 155 9.79 -47.40 -46.46
N SER A 156 8.63 -46.74 -46.57
CA SER A 156 7.41 -47.37 -47.10
C SER A 156 7.24 -47.14 -48.61
N SER A 157 7.35 -48.19 -49.44
CA SER A 157 7.07 -48.16 -50.90
C SER A 157 5.79 -48.93 -51.28
N VAL A 158 4.98 -48.38 -52.19
CA VAL A 158 3.70 -48.93 -52.68
C VAL A 158 3.86 -49.52 -54.09
N SER A 159 3.24 -50.67 -54.39
CA SER A 159 3.28 -51.36 -55.70
C SER A 159 1.88 -51.64 -56.29
N ILE A 160 1.73 -51.50 -57.62
CA ILE A 160 0.47 -51.66 -58.40
C ILE A 160 0.61 -52.87 -59.35
N ALA A 161 -0.43 -53.71 -59.49
CA ALA A 161 -0.46 -54.90 -60.36
C ALA A 161 -1.60 -54.87 -61.40
N HIS A 162 -1.38 -55.42 -62.60
CA HIS A 162 -2.36 -55.47 -63.71
C HIS A 162 -2.61 -56.91 -64.20
N SER A 163 -3.86 -57.24 -64.58
CA SER A 163 -4.26 -58.55 -65.16
C SER A 163 -5.34 -58.39 -66.24
N ALA A 164 -5.23 -59.11 -67.36
CA ALA A 164 -6.20 -59.09 -68.48
C ALA A 164 -6.50 -60.51 -69.01
N SER A 165 -7.73 -60.76 -69.50
CA SER A 165 -8.15 -62.03 -70.10
C SER A 165 -9.27 -61.80 -71.14
N ALA A 166 -9.44 -62.74 -72.10
CA ALA A 166 -10.48 -62.68 -73.12
C ALA A 166 -10.97 -64.09 -73.49
N THR A 167 -12.27 -64.24 -73.73
CA THR A 167 -12.93 -65.53 -74.03
C THR A 167 -13.33 -65.66 -75.51
N GLY A 168 -13.00 -64.67 -76.34
CA GLY A 168 -13.31 -64.64 -77.78
C GLY A 168 -12.27 -63.84 -78.57
N PRO A 169 -12.55 -63.50 -79.84
CA PRO A 169 -11.59 -62.82 -80.71
C PRO A 169 -11.29 -61.37 -80.28
N ILE A 170 -12.08 -60.79 -79.36
CA ILE A 170 -11.87 -59.42 -78.87
C ILE A 170 -11.26 -59.44 -77.46
N CYS A 171 -10.12 -58.78 -77.28
CA CYS A 171 -9.44 -58.63 -75.99
C CYS A 171 -9.17 -57.17 -75.61
N ILE A 172 -9.00 -56.91 -74.32
CA ILE A 172 -8.53 -55.61 -73.80
C ILE A 172 -7.00 -55.61 -73.86
N ASN A 173 -6.42 -54.74 -74.66
CA ASN A 173 -4.98 -54.66 -74.88
C ASN A 173 -4.30 -53.74 -73.86
N GLU A 174 -4.91 -52.59 -73.57
CA GLU A 174 -4.31 -51.57 -72.70
C GLU A 174 -5.38 -50.75 -71.99
N ILE A 175 -5.10 -50.42 -70.73
CA ILE A 175 -5.88 -49.49 -69.91
C ILE A 175 -4.90 -48.42 -69.44
N ASP A 176 -5.23 -47.17 -69.73
CA ASP A 176 -4.46 -46.01 -69.28
C ASP A 176 -4.50 -45.89 -67.74
N THR A 177 -3.36 -45.62 -67.10
CA THR A 177 -3.29 -45.41 -65.63
C THR A 177 -4.10 -44.20 -65.18
N ASP A 178 -4.24 -43.22 -66.07
CA ASP A 178 -5.08 -42.03 -65.83
C ASP A 178 -6.56 -42.29 -66.20
N GLY A 179 -6.87 -43.46 -66.75
CA GLY A 179 -8.22 -43.91 -67.06
C GLY A 179 -8.91 -43.21 -68.24
N LYS A 180 -8.16 -42.54 -69.12
CA LYS A 180 -8.70 -41.72 -70.24
C LYS A 180 -9.19 -42.57 -71.42
N PHE A 181 -8.58 -43.73 -71.65
CA PHE A 181 -8.94 -44.61 -72.75
C PHE A 181 -8.82 -46.10 -72.38
N ILE A 182 -9.54 -46.92 -73.13
CA ILE A 182 -9.41 -48.38 -73.13
C ILE A 182 -9.20 -48.81 -74.58
N CYS A 183 -8.17 -49.62 -74.82
CA CYS A 183 -7.85 -50.14 -76.14
C CYS A 183 -8.32 -51.59 -76.27
N LEU A 184 -9.15 -51.86 -77.27
CA LEU A 184 -9.60 -53.19 -77.64
C LEU A 184 -8.85 -53.67 -78.89
N HIS A 185 -8.64 -54.97 -78.98
CA HIS A 185 -7.97 -55.60 -80.10
C HIS A 185 -8.77 -56.82 -80.58
N ASN A 186 -9.05 -56.88 -81.89
CA ASN A 186 -9.52 -58.10 -82.53
C ASN A 186 -8.32 -58.95 -82.94
N THR A 187 -8.08 -60.04 -82.21
CA THR A 187 -7.04 -61.05 -82.50
C THR A 187 -7.52 -62.14 -83.45
N GLY A 188 -8.81 -62.15 -83.84
CA GLY A 188 -9.37 -63.09 -84.79
C GLY A 188 -9.00 -62.77 -86.25
N GLU A 189 -9.16 -63.78 -87.12
CA GLU A 189 -8.89 -63.68 -88.56
C GLU A 189 -10.09 -63.14 -89.37
N GLU A 190 -11.26 -62.99 -88.72
CA GLU A 190 -12.49 -62.48 -89.35
C GLU A 190 -12.92 -61.14 -88.76
N ASP A 191 -13.63 -60.36 -89.58
CA ASP A 191 -14.23 -59.09 -89.17
C ASP A 191 -15.35 -59.34 -88.15
N GLN A 192 -15.23 -58.74 -86.96
CA GLN A 192 -16.20 -58.92 -85.88
C GLN A 192 -17.20 -57.76 -85.88
N ALA A 193 -18.46 -58.06 -86.20
CA ALA A 193 -19.55 -57.12 -85.97
C ALA A 193 -19.71 -56.93 -84.46
N MET A 194 -19.63 -55.67 -84.00
CA MET A 194 -19.70 -55.32 -82.58
C MET A 194 -21.12 -54.97 -82.13
N VAL A 195 -22.12 -55.17 -82.99
CA VAL A 195 -23.53 -54.95 -82.63
C VAL A 195 -23.90 -55.82 -81.44
N GLY A 196 -24.41 -55.19 -80.38
CA GLY A 196 -24.77 -55.88 -79.14
C GLY A 196 -23.62 -56.10 -78.16
N TYR A 197 -22.37 -55.75 -78.51
CA TYR A 197 -21.27 -55.74 -77.54
C TYR A 197 -21.36 -54.52 -76.63
N GLU A 198 -21.02 -54.72 -75.36
CA GLU A 198 -20.95 -53.68 -74.34
C GLU A 198 -19.62 -53.77 -73.59
N MET A 199 -18.95 -52.63 -73.42
CA MET A 199 -17.74 -52.52 -72.60
C MET A 199 -18.11 -51.92 -71.25
N VAL A 200 -17.80 -52.62 -70.16
CA VAL A 200 -18.13 -52.20 -68.79
C VAL A 200 -16.84 -51.89 -68.02
N LYS A 201 -16.70 -50.65 -67.55
CA LYS A 201 -15.59 -50.21 -66.68
C LYS A 201 -16.11 -50.08 -65.25
N THR A 202 -15.53 -50.83 -64.31
CA THR A 202 -15.89 -50.79 -62.89
C THR A 202 -14.74 -50.20 -62.07
N ILE A 203 -15.02 -49.17 -61.26
CA ILE A 203 -14.08 -48.60 -60.28
C ILE A 203 -14.79 -48.61 -58.92
N GLY A 204 -14.30 -49.43 -57.99
CA GLY A 204 -14.98 -49.67 -56.70
C GLY A 204 -16.41 -50.21 -56.92
N ASN A 205 -17.42 -49.45 -56.47
CA ASN A 205 -18.83 -49.81 -56.63
C ASN A 205 -19.54 -49.12 -57.82
N ALA A 206 -18.84 -48.31 -58.60
CA ALA A 206 -19.42 -47.62 -59.76
C ALA A 206 -19.05 -48.34 -61.06
N ALA A 207 -20.02 -48.55 -61.95
CA ALA A 207 -19.81 -49.12 -63.28
C ALA A 207 -20.33 -48.18 -64.38
N ALA A 208 -19.57 -48.04 -65.46
CA ALA A 208 -19.95 -47.30 -66.66
C ALA A 208 -19.94 -48.24 -67.87
N THR A 209 -20.98 -48.17 -68.70
CA THR A 209 -21.16 -49.05 -69.86
C THR A 209 -21.12 -48.26 -71.16
N TYR A 210 -20.29 -48.71 -72.11
CA TYR A 210 -20.23 -48.20 -73.47
C TYR A 210 -20.77 -49.24 -74.44
N LYS A 211 -21.67 -48.83 -75.36
CA LYS A 211 -22.28 -49.70 -76.35
C LYS A 211 -21.80 -49.33 -77.75
N PHE A 212 -21.39 -50.31 -78.53
CA PHE A 212 -20.96 -50.07 -79.91
C PHE A 212 -22.14 -49.74 -80.81
N THR A 213 -21.92 -48.86 -81.79
CA THR A 213 -22.97 -48.54 -82.76
C THR A 213 -23.29 -49.76 -83.63
N PRO A 214 -24.56 -49.98 -84.04
CA PRO A 214 -24.95 -51.20 -84.75
C PRO A 214 -24.26 -51.44 -86.10
N LYS A 215 -23.68 -50.39 -86.69
CA LYS A 215 -22.91 -50.47 -87.96
C LYS A 215 -21.41 -50.68 -87.73
N TYR A 216 -20.95 -50.68 -86.48
CA TYR A 216 -19.53 -50.78 -86.17
C TYR A 216 -19.06 -52.23 -86.31
N VAL A 217 -18.02 -52.41 -87.12
CA VAL A 217 -17.35 -53.69 -87.35
C VAL A 217 -15.87 -53.47 -87.05
N LEU A 218 -15.34 -54.26 -86.11
CA LEU A 218 -13.93 -54.24 -85.78
C LEU A 218 -13.21 -55.26 -86.66
N LYS A 219 -12.39 -54.77 -87.60
CA LYS A 219 -11.77 -55.65 -88.60
C LYS A 219 -10.78 -56.63 -87.98
N ALA A 220 -10.55 -57.75 -88.67
CA ALA A 220 -9.53 -58.72 -88.28
C ALA A 220 -8.16 -58.04 -88.04
N GLY A 221 -7.51 -58.35 -86.92
CA GLY A 221 -6.23 -57.75 -86.52
C GLY A 221 -6.28 -56.27 -86.11
N GLN A 222 -7.43 -55.60 -86.19
CA GLN A 222 -7.55 -54.17 -85.89
C GLN A 222 -7.47 -53.91 -84.37
N LYS A 223 -6.88 -52.77 -84.01
CA LYS A 223 -6.97 -52.19 -82.67
C LYS A 223 -7.85 -50.94 -82.72
N VAL A 224 -8.72 -50.79 -81.74
CA VAL A 224 -9.54 -49.59 -81.56
C VAL A 224 -9.36 -49.04 -80.16
N THR A 225 -9.12 -47.73 -80.08
CA THR A 225 -9.07 -47.01 -78.81
C THR A 225 -10.41 -46.33 -78.59
N GLU A 226 -11.12 -46.75 -77.55
CA GLU A 226 -12.32 -46.07 -77.09
C GLU A 226 -11.88 -45.01 -76.06
N VAL A 227 -12.07 -43.75 -76.44
CA VAL A 227 -11.74 -42.59 -75.60
C VAL A 227 -13.00 -42.08 -74.92
N ALA A 228 -12.91 -41.72 -73.65
CA ALA A 228 -14.01 -41.06 -72.97
C ALA A 228 -14.20 -39.66 -73.58
N LYS A 229 -15.27 -39.46 -74.36
CA LYS A 229 -15.70 -38.14 -74.83
C LYS A 229 -16.76 -37.58 -73.87
N ARG A 230 -16.43 -36.49 -73.18
CA ARG A 230 -17.39 -35.74 -72.36
C ARG A 230 -18.11 -34.73 -73.27
N THR A 231 -19.31 -35.05 -73.73
CA THR A 231 -20.19 -34.07 -74.40
C THR A 231 -21.09 -33.44 -73.35
N THR A 232 -20.76 -32.22 -72.94
CA THR A 232 -21.60 -31.40 -72.05
C THR A 232 -22.50 -30.54 -72.92
N ALA A 233 -23.80 -30.84 -72.98
CA ALA A 233 -24.79 -29.90 -73.52
C ALA A 233 -25.26 -28.99 -72.38
N TYR A 234 -25.04 -27.69 -72.49
CA TYR A 234 -25.56 -26.69 -71.58
C TYR A 234 -26.77 -26.01 -72.24
N ASN A 235 -27.90 -25.98 -71.54
CA ASN A 235 -29.00 -25.08 -71.85
C ASN A 235 -28.87 -23.87 -70.92
N THR A 236 -28.56 -22.70 -71.50
CA THR A 236 -28.42 -21.44 -70.77
C THR A 236 -29.78 -20.76 -70.67
N ALA A 237 -30.29 -20.57 -69.44
CA ALA A 237 -31.30 -19.55 -69.16
C ALA A 237 -30.55 -18.30 -68.68
N LEU A 238 -30.72 -17.18 -69.39
CA LEU A 238 -30.19 -15.87 -69.04
C LEU A 238 -31.14 -15.20 -68.04
N GLU A 239 -30.62 -14.76 -66.89
CA GLU A 239 -31.15 -13.62 -66.16
C GLU A 239 -29.98 -12.65 -65.90
N GLU A 240 -30.25 -11.38 -66.20
CA GLU A 240 -29.31 -10.27 -66.32
C GLU A 240 -29.09 -9.54 -64.99
N GLN A 241 -27.92 -8.89 -64.90
CA GLN A 241 -27.66 -7.55 -64.31
C GLN A 241 -27.77 -7.38 -62.77
N ASP A 242 -26.94 -6.59 -62.08
CA ASP A 242 -26.04 -5.50 -62.46
C ASP A 242 -24.81 -5.40 -61.52
N GLU A 243 -23.78 -4.76 -62.06
CA GLU A 243 -22.52 -4.31 -61.46
C GLU A 243 -22.70 -3.10 -60.51
N GLU A 244 -21.79 -2.91 -59.55
CA GLU A 244 -20.87 -1.74 -59.47
C GLU A 244 -20.28 -1.55 -58.04
N ASP A 245 -18.95 -1.69 -57.99
CA ASP A 245 -17.92 -0.79 -57.42
C ASP A 245 -18.00 -0.15 -56.00
N ASP A 246 -17.02 -0.58 -55.20
CA ASP A 246 -15.84 0.17 -54.72
C ASP A 246 -15.94 1.49 -53.90
N ASN A 247 -14.93 1.61 -53.01
CA ASN A 247 -14.52 2.68 -52.10
C ASN A 247 -15.11 2.63 -50.68
N GLY A 248 -14.35 2.78 -49.60
CA GLY A 248 -13.00 3.30 -49.45
C GLY A 248 -12.92 4.19 -48.20
N VAL A 249 -12.16 3.73 -47.21
CA VAL A 249 -11.25 4.51 -46.34
C VAL A 249 -11.82 5.45 -45.24
N GLU A 250 -11.24 5.21 -44.05
CA GLU A 250 -10.79 6.14 -42.98
C GLU A 250 -11.60 6.51 -41.73
N ALA A 251 -10.77 6.55 -40.68
CA ALA A 251 -11.00 6.86 -39.29
C ALA A 251 -11.19 8.37 -39.05
N SER A 252 -11.88 8.69 -37.96
CA SER A 252 -11.67 9.92 -37.23
C SER A 252 -11.53 9.58 -35.74
N GLU A 253 -10.32 9.81 -35.21
CA GLU A 253 -10.12 10.18 -33.82
C GLU A 253 -10.71 11.57 -33.61
N GLU A 254 -11.44 11.81 -32.53
CA GLU A 254 -11.26 13.04 -31.74
C GLU A 254 -11.85 12.89 -30.34
N ALA A 255 -11.01 13.15 -29.36
CA ALA A 255 -11.30 13.14 -27.95
C ALA A 255 -12.09 14.39 -27.55
N HIS A 256 -13.16 14.22 -26.78
CA HIS A 256 -13.72 15.30 -25.97
C HIS A 256 -13.62 14.93 -24.48
N PHE A 257 -12.58 15.47 -23.84
CA PHE A 257 -12.55 15.72 -22.40
C PHE A 257 -13.69 16.67 -22.03
N HIS A 258 -14.50 16.30 -21.03
CA HIS A 258 -15.18 17.27 -20.17
C HIS A 258 -14.91 16.89 -18.71
N LEU A 259 -14.01 17.67 -18.13
CA LEU A 259 -13.76 17.78 -16.69
C LEU A 259 -14.98 18.50 -16.09
N GLN A 260 -15.74 17.81 -15.25
CA GLN A 260 -16.79 18.45 -14.46
C GLN A 260 -16.19 18.87 -13.11
N GLU A 261 -15.70 20.11 -13.04
CA GLU A 261 -15.63 20.85 -11.78
C GLU A 261 -16.94 21.61 -11.61
N ASP A 262 -17.67 21.33 -10.53
CA ASP A 262 -18.84 22.10 -10.09
C ASP A 262 -18.57 22.77 -8.73
N PRO A 263 -19.26 23.87 -8.41
CA PRO A 263 -18.63 25.06 -7.90
C PRO A 263 -18.98 25.37 -6.44
N ARG A 264 -18.12 26.22 -5.88
CA ARG A 264 -18.24 26.91 -4.59
C ARG A 264 -19.67 27.39 -4.31
N THR A 265 -20.22 26.99 -3.16
CA THR A 265 -21.24 27.77 -2.45
C THR A 265 -20.74 28.11 -1.05
N ALA A 266 -20.55 29.41 -0.84
CA ALA A 266 -20.26 30.01 0.46
C ALA A 266 -21.58 30.29 1.21
N LYS A 267 -21.61 30.01 2.52
CA LYS A 267 -21.96 30.93 3.62
C LYS A 267 -22.55 30.18 4.83
N ARG A 268 -22.34 30.83 5.99
CA ARG A 268 -22.87 30.59 7.36
C ARG A 268 -21.95 29.62 8.14
N GLY A 269 -21.20 30.02 9.16
CA GLY A 269 -21.44 31.06 10.17
C GLY A 269 -22.17 30.44 11.35
N CYS A 270 -21.42 29.95 12.35
CA CYS A 270 -21.89 29.79 13.73
C CYS A 270 -20.69 29.68 14.68
N SER A 271 -20.65 30.59 15.64
CA SER A 271 -19.85 30.55 16.88
C SER A 271 -20.68 29.84 17.96
N ILE A 272 -20.01 29.18 18.91
CA ILE A 272 -20.39 28.75 20.29
C ILE A 272 -19.44 27.57 20.61
N MET A 273 -18.69 27.49 21.72
CA MET A 273 -18.69 28.16 23.02
C MET A 273 -17.25 28.20 23.55
#